data_AF-A0A7G6RMK3-F1
#
_entry.id   AF-A0A7G6RMK3-F1
#
_cell.length_a   1.000
_cell.length_b   1.000
_cell.length_c   1.000
_cell.angle_alpha   90.00
_cell.angle_beta   90.00
_cell.angle_gamma   90.00
#
_symmetry.space_group_name_H-M   'P 1'
#
loop_
_entity.id
_entity.type
_entity.pdbx_description
1 polymer ?
#
loop_
_entity_poly.entity_id
_entity_poly.type
_entity_poly.pdbx_seq_one_letter_code
_entity_poly.pdbx_strand_id
1 'polypeptide(L)' 'MRLVPFHYAGTNDPIIYINPEHVVAVRAFTSSTHIYVSVLGKDGSPSYYPIRESLAQAVKLLIGEHPERN' A
#
# COMPACT_ATOMS: atom_id res chain seq x y z
N MET A 1 5.13 14.86 -6.69
CA MET A 1 4.09 13.87 -6.34
C MET A 1 4.36 12.57 -7.08
N ARG A 2 4.66 11.49 -6.36
CA ARG A 2 4.93 10.14 -6.90
C ARG A 2 3.77 9.23 -6.55
N LEU A 3 3.28 8.45 -7.52
CA LEU A 3 2.26 7.43 -7.29
C LEU A 3 2.88 6.05 -7.50
N VAL A 4 2.64 5.14 -6.56
CA VAL A 4 3.15 3.78 -6.59
C VAL A 4 2.00 2.80 -6.82
N PRO A 5 2.05 1.96 -7.86
CA PRO A 5 1.01 0.97 -8.12
C PRO A 5 1.12 -0.23 -7.18
N PHE A 6 -0.02 -0.74 -6.73
CA PHE A 6 -0.15 -1.98 -5.95
C PHE A 6 -1.34 -2.82 -6.41
N HIS A 7 -1.23 -4.13 -6.25
CA HIS A 7 -2.30 -5.09 -6.52
C HIS A 7 -3.26 -5.15 -5.32
N TYR A 8 -4.51 -4.73 -5.50
CA TYR A 8 -5.50 -4.74 -4.42
C TYR A 8 -5.88 -6.18 -4.02
N ALA A 9 -5.88 -6.46 -2.72
CA ALA A 9 -6.28 -7.76 -2.18
C ALA A 9 -7.80 -7.90 -2.06
N GLY A 10 -8.50 -7.64 -3.15
CA GLY A 10 -9.94 -7.87 -3.33
C GLY A 10 -10.24 -8.67 -4.60
N THR A 11 -11.51 -8.71 -4.97
CA THR A 11 -11.97 -9.38 -6.19
C THR A 11 -11.37 -8.71 -7.43
N ASN A 12 -10.98 -9.50 -8.43
CA ASN A 12 -10.47 -9.06 -9.74
C ASN A 12 -9.11 -8.36 -9.76
N ASP A 13 -8.38 -8.33 -8.64
CA ASP A 13 -7.00 -7.83 -8.57
C ASP A 13 -6.76 -6.44 -9.22
N PRO A 14 -7.57 -5.41 -8.90
CA PRO A 14 -7.38 -4.10 -9.52
C PRO A 14 -6.09 -3.43 -9.04
N ILE A 15 -5.49 -2.64 -9.93
CA ILE A 15 -4.34 -1.79 -9.56
C ILE A 15 -4.83 -0.53 -8.85
N ILE A 16 -4.30 -0.28 -7.66
CA ILE A 16 -4.48 0.97 -6.91
C ILE A 16 -3.19 1.77 -6.88
N TYR A 17 -3.31 3.09 -6.83
CA TYR A 17 -2.17 4.00 -6.78
C TYR A 17 -2.12 4.69 -5.43
N ILE A 18 -0.99 4.55 -4.74
CA ILE A 18 -0.76 5.13 -3.41
C ILE A 18 0.30 6.24 -3.52
N ASN A 19 0.04 7.39 -2.91
CA ASN A 19 1.06 8.41 -2.67
C ASN A 19 1.86 8.02 -1.40
N PRO A 20 3.17 7.72 -1.49
CA PRO A 20 3.98 7.38 -0.31
C PRO A 20 3.99 8.46 0.77
N GLU A 21 3.85 9.74 0.40
CA GLU A 21 3.81 10.86 1.36
C GLU A 21 2.58 10.83 2.27
N HIS A 22 1.53 10.08 1.90
CA HIS A 22 0.33 9.91 2.72
C HIS A 22 0.35 8.63 3.54
N VAL A 23 1.36 7.77 3.38
CA VAL A 23 1.42 6.48 4.09
C VAL A 23 1.88 6.71 5.53
N VAL A 24 1.11 6.20 6.47
CA VAL A 24 1.38 6.30 7.91
C VAL A 24 1.99 5.00 8.45
N ALA A 25 1.53 3.85 7.94
CA ALA A 25 2.02 2.54 8.36
C ALA A 25 1.77 1.47 7.28
N VAL A 26 2.54 0.39 7.34
CA VAL A 26 2.31 -0.83 6.55
C VAL A 26 2.34 -2.03 7.50
N ARG A 27 1.36 -2.92 7.40
CA ARG A 27 1.22 -4.06 8.31
C ARG A 27 0.84 -5.33 7.56
N ALA A 28 1.51 -6.44 7.87
CA ALA A 28 1.14 -7.76 7.35
C ALA A 28 -0.05 -8.36 8.11
N PHE A 29 -0.92 -9.05 7.37
CA PHE A 29 -2.02 -9.89 7.84
C PHE A 29 -1.90 -11.29 7.21
N THR A 30 -2.73 -12.23 7.66
CA THR A 30 -2.67 -13.65 7.23
C THR A 30 -2.79 -13.83 5.72
N SER A 31 -3.57 -12.99 5.03
CA SER A 31 -3.86 -13.12 3.59
C SER A 31 -3.54 -11.88 2.76
N SER A 32 -3.02 -10.81 3.37
CA SER A 32 -2.77 -9.53 2.69
C SER A 32 -1.79 -8.66 3.48
N THR A 33 -1.31 -7.59 2.84
CA THR A 33 -0.62 -6.48 3.53
C THR A 33 -1.55 -5.28 3.51
N HIS A 34 -1.67 -4.55 4.61
CA HIS A 34 -2.46 -3.31 4.66
C HIS A 34 -1.54 -2.09 4.63
N ILE A 35 -1.81 -1.15 3.73
CA ILE A 35 -1.22 0.19 3.74
C ILE A 35 -2.21 1.14 4.42
N TYR A 36 -1.81 1.76 5.52
CA TYR A 36 -2.58 2.80 6.20
C TYR A 36 -2.19 4.17 5.68
N VAL A 37 -3.19 5.01 5.38
CA VAL A 37 -2.98 6.37 4.88
C VAL A 37 -3.54 7.42 5.84
N SER A 38 -3.04 8.64 5.75
CA SER A 38 -3.37 9.76 6.65
C SER A 38 -4.79 10.32 6.49
N VAL A 39 -5.56 9.85 5.52
CA VAL A 39 -6.95 10.26 5.30
C VAL A 39 -7.87 9.47 6.24
N LEU A 40 -8.82 10.16 6.88
CA LEU A 40 -9.83 9.51 7.72
C LEU A 40 -10.92 8.87 6.87
N GLY A 41 -11.38 7.69 7.29
CA GLY A 41 -12.58 7.06 6.76
C GLY A 41 -13.84 7.86 7.13
N LYS A 42 -14.99 7.48 6.54
CA LYS A 42 -16.29 8.15 6.79
C LYS A 42 -16.72 8.17 8.27
N ASP A 43 -16.24 7.20 9.04
CA ASP A 43 -16.51 6.99 10.46
C ASP A 43 -15.38 7.51 11.36
N GLY A 44 -14.39 8.22 10.81
CA GLY A 44 -13.21 8.67 11.53
C GLY A 44 -12.19 7.56 11.81
N SER A 45 -12.39 6.35 11.28
CA SER A 45 -11.41 5.27 11.38
C SER A 45 -10.19 5.53 10.47
N PRO A 46 -9.03 4.91 10.75
CA PRO A 46 -7.89 4.97 9.85
C PRO A 46 -8.25 4.36 8.48
N SER A 47 -8.02 5.10 7.40
CA SER A 47 -8.17 4.53 6.05
C SER A 47 -7.01 3.58 5.75
N TYR A 48 -7.33 2.42 5.18
CA TYR A 48 -6.33 1.47 4.75
C TYR A 48 -6.69 0.81 3.41
N TYR A 49 -5.68 0.33 2.71
CA TYR A 49 -5.80 -0.41 1.47
C TYR A 49 -5.13 -1.78 1.62
N PRO A 50 -5.88 -2.89 1.58
CA PRO A 50 -5.30 -4.23 1.51
C PRO A 50 -4.70 -4.48 0.12
N ILE A 51 -3.46 -4.97 0.09
CA ILE A 51 -2.68 -5.26 -1.11
C ILE A 51 -2.11 -6.68 -1.08
N ARG A 52 -1.75 -7.21 -2.25
CA ARG A 52 -1.21 -8.58 -2.43
C ARG A 52 0.29 -8.65 -2.23
N GLU A 53 1.01 -7.55 -2.43
CA GLU A 53 2.45 -7.50 -2.20
C GLU A 53 2.77 -7.84 -0.74
N SER A 54 3.88 -8.56 -0.53
CA SER A 54 4.39 -8.79 0.82
C SER A 54 4.81 -7.47 1.48
N LEU A 55 4.86 -7.46 2.81
CA LEU A 55 5.34 -6.30 3.58
C LEU A 55 6.68 -5.75 3.06
N ALA A 56 7.65 -6.64 2.79
CA ALA A 56 8.97 -6.25 2.31
C ALA A 56 8.92 -5.60 0.92
N GLN A 57 8.15 -6.18 -0.01
CA GLN A 57 7.95 -5.61 -1.35
C GLN A 57 7.25 -4.25 -1.26
N ALA A 58 6.21 -4.15 -0.43
CA ALA A 58 5.45 -2.92 -0.25
C ALA A 58 6.33 -1.78 0.27
N VAL A 59 7.10 -2.03 1.33
CA VAL A 59 8.05 -1.04 1.88
C VAL A 59 9.07 -0.63 0.84
N LYS A 60 9.68 -1.58 0.13
CA LYS A 60 10.69 -1.32 -0.91
C LYS A 60 10.14 -0.39 -2.01
N LEU A 61 8.93 -0.66 -2.50
CA LEU A 61 8.27 0.15 -3.51
C LEU A 61 7.93 1.57 -3.02
N LEU A 62 7.51 1.70 -1.76
CA LEU A 62 7.15 2.98 -1.13
C LEU A 62 8.37 3.89 -0.91
N ILE A 63 9.51 3.34 -0.47
CA ILE A 63 10.75 4.12 -0.27
C ILE A 63 11.47 4.44 -1.58
N GLY A 64 11.02 3.86 -2.69
CA GLY A 64 11.51 4.17 -4.03
C GLY A 64 12.64 3.29 -4.54
N GLU A 65 12.92 2.18 -3.87
CA GLU A 65 13.87 1.18 -4.33
C GLU A 65 13.23 0.31 -5.41
N HIS A 66 13.56 0.56 -6.67
CA HIS A 66 13.13 -0.33 -7.76
C HIS A 66 14.00 -1.60 -7.77
N PRO A 67 13.42 -2.80 -7.90
CA PRO A 67 14.19 -4.04 -8.03
C PRO A 67 15.10 -4.08 -9.27
N GLU A 68 14.90 -3.19 -10.25
CA GLU A 68 15.66 -3.14 -11.52
C GLU A 68 16.76 -2.07 -11.55
N ARG A 69 17.05 -1.40 -10.43
CA ARG A 69 18.18 -0.45 -10.32
C ARG A 69 19.25 -1.02 -9.39
N ASN A 70 20.02 -1.96 -9.90
CA ASN A 70 21.32 -2.37 -9.34
C ASN A 70 22.32 -2.52 -10.48
#